data_AF-B0CBR0-F1
#
_entry.id   AF-B0CBR0-F1
#
_cell.length_a   1.000
_cell.length_b   1.000
_cell.length_c   1.000
_cell.angle_alpha   90.00
_cell.angle_beta   90.00
_cell.angle_gamma   90.00
#
_symmetry.space_group_name_H-M   'P 1'
#
loop_
_entity.id
_entity.type
_entity.pdbx_description
1 polymer ?
#
loop_
_entity_poly.entity_id
_entity_poly.type
_entity_poly.pdbx_seq_one_letter_code
_entity_poly.pdbx_strand_id
1 'polypeptide(L)'
;MTADDIVNYYLQNAQSTLATPQSPSICTGTIESWICVEVGRKIVIHGEIHNHPKHAEGKKLKTSPIKHYLAKDGRVYVTTKNSMYELGMPHPDFTGDVELLVGNLDTQQWEKLTYWED
;
A
#
# COMPACT_ATOMS: atom_id res chain seq x y z
N MET A 1 -5.43 -8.98 11.86
CA MET A 1 -4.77 -8.26 10.76
C MET A 1 -4.29 -6.95 11.34
N THR A 2 -3.01 -6.88 11.63
CA THR A 2 -2.26 -5.69 12.04
C THR A 2 -1.40 -5.22 10.85
N ALA A 3 -0.83 -4.01 10.94
CA ALA A 3 0.16 -3.56 9.97
C ALA A 3 1.36 -4.53 9.91
N ASP A 4 1.79 -5.04 11.07
CA ASP A 4 2.87 -6.02 11.19
C ASP A 4 2.55 -7.33 10.48
N ASP A 5 1.30 -7.79 10.46
CA ASP A 5 0.92 -9.02 9.74
C ASP A 5 1.22 -8.90 8.25
N ILE A 6 0.87 -7.76 7.63
CA ILE A 6 1.08 -7.51 6.19
C ILE A 6 2.58 -7.37 5.88
N VAL A 7 3.29 -6.64 6.75
CA VAL A 7 4.74 -6.44 6.67
C VAL A 7 5.48 -7.77 6.75
N ASN A 8 5.24 -8.54 7.82
CA ASN A 8 5.94 -9.79 8.07
C ASN A 8 5.67 -10.78 6.93
N TYR A 9 4.44 -10.78 6.43
CA TYR A 9 4.08 -11.59 5.29
C TYR A 9 4.79 -11.16 4.02
N TYR A 10 4.90 -9.86 3.73
CA TYR A 10 5.71 -9.36 2.61
C TYR A 10 7.17 -9.79 2.76
N LEU A 11 7.79 -9.59 3.92
CA LEU A 11 9.19 -9.99 4.13
C LEU A 11 9.43 -11.49 3.92
N GLN A 12 8.46 -12.33 4.31
CA GLN A 12 8.54 -13.78 4.15
C GLN A 12 8.31 -14.25 2.70
N ASN A 13 7.50 -13.53 1.91
CA ASN A 13 7.00 -14.03 0.63
C ASN A 13 7.47 -13.23 -0.59
N ALA A 14 7.82 -11.95 -0.44
CA ALA A 14 8.09 -11.04 -1.55
C ALA A 14 9.53 -11.09 -2.09
N GLN A 15 10.41 -11.87 -1.46
CA GLN A 15 11.84 -11.94 -1.83
C GLN A 15 12.14 -12.50 -3.22
N SER A 16 11.14 -12.94 -4.01
CA SER A 16 11.39 -13.72 -5.24
C SER A 16 10.96 -13.11 -6.57
N THR A 17 10.37 -11.92 -6.64
CA THR A 17 9.88 -11.40 -7.94
C THR A 17 10.15 -9.91 -8.16
N LEU A 18 11.40 -9.60 -8.49
CA LEU A 18 11.83 -8.37 -9.19
C LEU A 18 11.46 -8.37 -10.70
N ALA A 19 10.70 -9.36 -11.17
CA ALA A 19 10.36 -9.51 -12.57
C ALA A 19 9.04 -8.78 -12.90
N THR A 20 9.15 -7.88 -13.87
CA THR A 20 8.16 -7.06 -14.56
C THR A 20 6.71 -7.61 -14.52
N PRO A 21 5.67 -6.79 -14.30
CA PRO A 21 4.28 -7.25 -14.36
C PRO A 21 3.94 -7.73 -15.78
N GLN A 22 3.76 -9.05 -15.97
CA GLN A 22 3.38 -9.66 -17.26
C GLN A 22 1.92 -10.13 -17.31
N SER A 23 1.06 -9.68 -16.40
CA SER A 23 -0.36 -10.02 -16.41
C SER A 23 -1.22 -8.76 -16.52
N PRO A 24 -2.30 -8.76 -17.34
CA PRO A 24 -3.24 -7.66 -17.39
C PRO A 24 -3.80 -7.46 -15.99
N SER A 25 -3.42 -6.35 -15.37
CA SER A 25 -3.49 -6.19 -13.93
C SER A 25 -4.94 -6.02 -13.51
N ILE A 26 -5.45 -7.01 -12.75
CA ILE A 26 -6.64 -6.81 -11.91
C ILE A 26 -6.37 -5.63 -10.94
N CYS A 27 -5.09 -5.35 -10.67
CA CYS A 27 -4.65 -4.19 -9.91
C CYS A 27 -4.73 -2.88 -10.70
N THR A 28 -5.17 -1.84 -10.01
CA THR A 28 -5.23 -0.47 -10.52
C THR A 28 -3.83 0.16 -10.66
N GLY A 29 -2.83 -0.37 -9.96
CA GLY A 29 -1.43 0.02 -10.06
C GLY A 29 -0.58 -0.72 -9.01
N THR A 30 0.71 -0.44 -9.02
CA THR A 30 1.68 -0.93 -8.04
C THR A 30 2.01 0.18 -7.07
N ILE A 31 1.97 -0.07 -5.76
CA ILE A 31 2.42 0.88 -4.75
C ILE A 31 3.85 0.50 -4.37
N GLU A 32 4.79 1.40 -4.63
CA GLU A 32 6.19 1.29 -4.21
C GLU A 32 6.49 2.28 -3.09
N SER A 33 7.69 2.21 -2.51
CA SER A 33 8.13 3.10 -1.44
C SER A 33 7.11 3.16 -0.30
N TRP A 34 6.49 2.03 0.01
CA TRP A 34 5.29 1.99 0.84
C TRP A 34 5.58 1.63 2.30
N ILE A 35 4.68 2.06 3.18
CA ILE A 35 4.58 1.71 4.59
C ILE A 35 3.14 1.32 4.95
N CYS A 36 2.98 0.42 5.92
CA CYS A 36 1.68 0.09 6.51
C CYS A 36 1.46 0.91 7.78
N VAL A 37 0.32 1.57 7.86
CA VAL A 37 -0.05 2.42 9.01
C VAL A 37 -1.34 1.91 9.61
N GLU A 38 -1.34 1.67 10.92
CA GLU A 38 -2.55 1.38 11.68
C GLU A 38 -3.15 2.68 12.23
N VAL A 39 -4.41 2.94 11.88
CA VAL A 39 -5.18 4.04 12.44
C VAL A 39 -6.48 3.55 13.04
N GLY A 40 -6.55 3.67 14.36
CA GLY A 40 -7.60 3.08 15.15
C GLY A 40 -7.54 1.55 15.05
N ARG A 41 -8.54 0.94 14.39
CA ARG A 41 -8.61 -0.52 14.12
C ARG A 41 -8.56 -0.84 12.62
N LYS A 42 -8.02 0.08 11.82
CA LYS A 42 -7.98 -0.03 10.36
C LYS A 42 -6.53 0.12 9.91
N ILE A 43 -6.18 -0.60 8.85
CA ILE A 43 -4.86 -0.51 8.24
C ILE A 43 -4.99 0.21 6.91
N VAL A 44 -4.08 1.15 6.66
CA VAL A 44 -3.94 1.85 5.39
C VAL A 44 -2.50 1.72 4.91
N ILE A 45 -2.29 1.88 3.60
CA ILE A 45 -0.96 1.97 3.01
C ILE A 45 -0.71 3.40 2.57
N HIS A 46 0.46 3.92 2.91
CA HIS A 46 1.02 5.12 2.31
C HIS A 46 2.18 4.70 1.43
N GLY A 47 2.26 5.18 0.20
CA GLY A 47 3.41 4.97 -0.67
C GLY A 47 3.31 5.81 -1.93
N GLU A 48 3.98 5.37 -2.98
CA GLU A 48 3.99 6.00 -4.30
C GLU A 48 3.33 5.08 -5.31
N ILE A 49 2.41 5.61 -6.13
CA ILE A 49 1.75 4.81 -7.16
C ILE A 49 2.61 4.77 -8.42
N HIS A 50 2.66 3.59 -9.00
CA HIS A 50 3.29 3.29 -10.26
C HIS A 50 2.32 2.51 -11.15
N ASN A 51 2.50 2.62 -12.47
CA ASN A 51 1.69 1.96 -13.49
C ASN A 51 0.18 2.23 -13.37
N HIS A 52 -0.22 3.43 -12.92
CA HIS A 52 -1.63 3.79 -12.75
C HIS A 52 -2.16 4.53 -13.99
N PRO A 53 -3.33 4.15 -14.55
CA PRO A 53 -3.82 4.71 -15.81
C PRO A 53 -4.20 6.20 -15.74
N LYS A 54 -4.37 6.76 -14.54
CA LYS A 54 -4.83 8.16 -14.31
C LYS A 54 -3.87 9.02 -13.50
N HIS A 55 -2.79 8.47 -12.98
CA HIS A 55 -1.86 9.20 -12.10
C HIS A 55 -0.45 9.00 -12.60
N ALA A 56 0.37 10.06 -12.52
CA ALA A 56 1.76 10.00 -12.90
C ALA A 56 2.53 9.02 -12.00
N GLU A 57 3.58 8.44 -12.56
CA GLU A 57 4.53 7.59 -11.83
C GLU A 57 5.12 8.34 -10.63
N GLY A 58 5.23 7.66 -9.48
CA GLY A 58 5.79 8.24 -8.26
C GLY A 58 4.82 9.16 -7.49
N LYS A 59 3.55 9.30 -7.92
CA LYS A 59 2.59 10.15 -7.19
C LYS A 59 2.27 9.51 -5.84
N LYS A 60 2.47 10.26 -4.76
CA LYS A 60 2.17 9.79 -3.40
C LYS A 60 0.68 9.55 -3.23
N LEU A 61 0.35 8.45 -2.58
CA LEU A 61 -1.01 8.10 -2.23
C LEU A 61 -1.10 7.52 -0.84
N LYS A 62 -2.27 7.72 -0.25
CA LYS A 62 -2.73 7.04 0.94
C LYS A 62 -3.99 6.27 0.62
N THR A 63 -3.97 4.96 0.77
CA THR A 63 -5.11 4.11 0.42
C THR A 63 -6.27 4.27 1.40
N SER A 64 -7.48 3.97 0.92
CA SER A 64 -8.57 3.63 1.84
C SER A 64 -8.26 2.36 2.65
N PRO A 65 -8.97 2.10 3.77
CA PRO A 65 -8.71 0.94 4.62
C PRO A 65 -8.66 -0.39 3.85
N ILE A 66 -7.62 -1.17 4.13
CA ILE A 66 -7.42 -2.50 3.58
C ILE A 66 -8.50 -3.42 4.14
N LYS A 67 -9.18 -4.13 3.24
CA LYS A 67 -10.15 -5.16 3.61
C LYS A 67 -9.52 -6.54 3.65
N HIS A 68 -8.69 -6.84 2.66
CA HIS A 68 -8.05 -8.14 2.49
C HIS A 68 -6.68 -7.94 1.83
N TYR A 69 -5.76 -8.87 2.10
CA TYR A 69 -4.55 -9.03 1.33
C TYR A 69 -4.46 -10.47 0.81
N LEU A 70 -3.73 -10.64 -0.29
CA LEU A 70 -3.46 -11.92 -0.93
C LEU A 70 -1.98 -11.89 -1.34
N ALA A 71 -1.18 -12.90 -1.00
CA ALA A 71 0.03 -13.15 -1.79
C ALA A 71 -0.14 -14.36 -2.68
N LYS A 72 0.43 -14.20 -3.87
CA LYS A 72 0.48 -15.23 -4.88
C LYS A 72 1.75 -15.01 -5.71
N ASP A 73 2.48 -16.08 -5.97
CA ASP A 73 3.66 -16.06 -6.84
C ASP A 73 4.72 -15.03 -6.42
N GLY A 74 4.94 -14.86 -5.11
CA GLY A 74 5.90 -13.89 -4.56
C GLY A 74 5.47 -12.42 -4.62
N ARG A 75 4.22 -12.14 -5.00
CA ARG A 75 3.65 -10.80 -5.06
C ARG A 75 2.60 -10.63 -3.98
N VAL A 76 2.53 -9.44 -3.38
CA VAL A 76 1.50 -9.10 -2.39
C VAL A 76 0.49 -8.16 -3.03
N TYR A 77 -0.78 -8.48 -2.88
CA TYR A 77 -1.92 -7.72 -3.38
C TYR A 77 -2.77 -7.27 -2.22
N VAL A 78 -3.18 -6.01 -2.23
CA VAL A 78 -4.04 -5.42 -1.21
C VAL A 78 -5.35 -4.96 -1.84
N THR A 79 -6.45 -5.43 -1.26
CA THR A 79 -7.79 -5.05 -1.68
C THR A 79 -8.36 -4.03 -0.72
N THR A 80 -8.68 -2.86 -1.25
CA THR A 80 -9.33 -1.78 -0.52
C THR A 80 -10.82 -1.73 -0.86
N LYS A 81 -11.56 -0.73 -0.39
CA LYS A 81 -12.99 -0.60 -0.74
C LYS A 81 -13.22 -0.42 -2.24
N ASN A 82 -12.33 0.30 -2.93
CA ASN A 82 -12.57 0.80 -4.29
C ASN A 82 -11.63 0.21 -5.34
N SER A 83 -10.47 -0.31 -4.91
CA SER A 83 -9.39 -0.72 -5.82
C SER A 83 -8.57 -1.85 -5.20
N MET A 84 -7.88 -2.58 -6.07
CA MET A 84 -6.84 -3.53 -5.69
C MET A 84 -5.49 -2.99 -6.15
N TYR A 85 -4.47 -3.12 -5.32
CA TYR A 85 -3.11 -2.66 -5.61
C TYR A 85 -2.13 -3.80 -5.41
N GLU A 86 -1.09 -3.85 -6.23
CA GLU A 86 0.08 -4.68 -5.98
C GLU A 86 1.06 -3.90 -5.11
N LEU A 87 1.68 -4.55 -4.12
CA LEU A 87 2.75 -3.95 -3.33
C LEU A 87 4.10 -4.30 -3.94
N GLY A 88 4.80 -3.27 -4.40
CA GLY A 88 6.19 -3.34 -4.86
C GLY A 88 7.15 -3.23 -3.69
N MET A 89 8.32 -2.61 -3.91
CA MET A 89 9.34 -2.47 -2.85
C MET A 89 8.85 -1.59 -1.70
N PRO A 90 9.03 -1.99 -0.43
CA PRO A 90 8.72 -1.15 0.72
C PRO A 90 9.72 0.01 0.83
N HIS A 91 9.32 1.09 1.52
CA HIS A 91 10.21 2.23 1.78
C HIS A 91 11.43 1.80 2.60
N PRO A 92 12.64 2.36 2.42
CA PRO A 92 13.82 2.04 3.24
C PRO A 92 13.61 2.30 4.74
N ASP A 93 12.87 3.37 5.09
CA ASP A 93 12.45 3.70 6.45
C ASP A 93 11.16 2.97 6.86
N PHE A 94 10.91 1.78 6.30
CA PHE A 94 9.76 0.92 6.58
C PHE A 94 9.55 0.67 8.09
N THR A 95 10.60 0.81 8.90
CA THR A 95 10.62 0.66 10.36
C THR A 95 10.56 1.97 11.16
N GLY A 96 10.44 3.15 10.52
CA GLY A 96 10.69 4.45 11.15
C GLY A 96 9.48 5.40 11.20
N ASP A 97 9.00 5.67 12.42
CA ASP A 97 8.17 6.79 12.84
C ASP A 97 6.87 7.08 12.06
N VAL A 98 5.90 6.19 12.32
CA VAL A 98 4.47 6.37 12.01
C VAL A 98 3.89 7.69 12.53
N GLU A 99 4.43 8.26 13.61
CA GLU A 99 3.91 9.50 14.21
C GLU A 99 4.15 10.75 13.34
N LEU A 100 5.22 10.81 12.53
CA LEU A 100 5.53 11.97 11.69
C LEU A 100 4.60 12.13 10.48
N LEU A 101 4.01 11.03 10.00
CA LEU A 101 3.05 11.04 8.88
C LEU A 101 1.59 11.18 9.33
N VAL A 102 1.32 10.94 10.61
CA VAL A 102 -0.03 10.90 11.19
C VAL A 102 -0.43 12.24 11.85
N GLY A 103 0.54 13.08 12.20
CA GLY A 103 0.33 14.28 13.04
C GLY A 103 -0.59 15.39 12.50
N ASN A 104 -1.09 15.31 11.27
CA ASN A 104 -1.84 16.42 10.64
C ASN A 104 -3.20 16.08 10.02
N LEU A 105 -3.72 14.85 10.09
CA LEU A 105 -5.01 14.51 9.46
C LEU A 105 -6.02 13.94 10.45
N ASP A 106 -7.08 14.72 10.70
CA ASP A 106 -8.30 14.34 11.41
C ASP A 106 -8.71 12.89 11.13
N THR A 107 -8.83 12.08 12.19
CA THR A 107 -9.30 10.68 12.18
C THR A 107 -10.60 10.45 11.39
N GLN A 108 -11.41 11.48 11.16
CA GLN A 108 -12.61 11.41 10.32
C GLN A 108 -12.34 11.23 8.82
N GLN A 109 -11.22 11.71 8.28
CA GLN A 109 -10.92 11.59 6.84
C GLN A 109 -10.47 10.17 6.43
N TRP A 110 -10.05 9.36 7.40
CA TRP A 110 -9.48 8.02 7.16
C TRP A 110 -10.53 6.99 6.73
N GLU A 111 -11.82 7.32 6.86
CA GLU A 111 -12.92 6.45 6.46
C GLU A 111 -13.34 6.62 4.98
N LYS A 112 -12.86 7.66 4.30
CA LYS A 112 -13.27 7.98 2.93
C LYS A 112 -12.09 8.27 2.01
N LEU A 113 -11.96 7.39 1.02
CA LEU A 113 -11.20 7.53 -0.23
C LEU A 113 -9.69 7.32 -0.12
N THR A 114 -9.11 6.91 -1.25
CA THR A 114 -7.67 7.01 -1.49
C THR A 114 -7.34 8.47 -1.68
N TYR A 115 -6.48 9.02 -0.84
CA TYR A 115 -5.99 10.38 -0.95
C TYR A 115 -4.73 10.41 -1.82
N TRP A 116 -4.59 11.48 -2.61
CA TRP A 116 -3.45 11.71 -3.49
C TRP A 116 -2.79 12.99 -3.02
N GLU A 117 -1.50 12.96 -2.69
CA GLU A 117 -0.79 14.19 -2.35
C GLU A 117 -0.45 14.92 -3.67
N ASP A 118 -0.64 16.24 -3.70
CA ASP A 118 -0.27 17.10 -4.84
C ASP A 118 1.17 17.60 -4.74
#